data_AF-A0A935LBH1-F1
#
_entry.id   AF-A0A935LBH1-F1
#
_cell.length_a   1.000
_cell.length_b   1.000
_cell.length_c   1.000
_cell.angle_alpha   90.00
_cell.angle_beta   90.00
_cell.angle_gamma   90.00
#
_symmetry.space_group_name_H-M   'P 1'
#
loop_
_entity.id
_entity.type
_entity.pdbx_description
1 polymer ?
#
loop_
_entity_poly.entity_id
_entity_poly.type
_entity_poly.pdbx_seq_one_letter_code
_entity_poly.pdbx_strand_id
1 'polypeptide(L)'
;MQRMADTLQAFMRDMDARQAAELRATRKRLGLKQAEAAAIFGGGANAFSEYERGIRQPSKSMLLLLQLLDRHPELLSEVRQSAQLGT
;
A
#
# COMPACT_ATOMS: atom_id res chain seq x y z
N MET A 1 22.59 8.57 26.26
CA MET A 1 21.21 8.54 25.72
C MET A 1 21.10 8.09 24.25
N GLN A 2 22.19 8.09 23.46
CA GLN A 2 22.20 7.74 22.02
C GLN A 2 21.59 6.36 21.68
N ARG A 3 21.87 5.34 22.50
CA ARG A 3 21.46 3.95 22.24
C ARG A 3 19.93 3.72 22.16
N MET A 4 19.15 4.50 22.92
CA MET A 4 17.68 4.39 22.90
C MET A 4 17.11 4.93 21.58
N ALA A 5 17.63 6.08 21.11
CA ALA A 5 17.23 6.67 19.85
C ALA A 5 17.56 5.75 18.66
N ASP A 6 18.76 5.16 18.65
CA ASP A 6 19.17 4.22 17.60
C ASP A 6 18.29 2.96 17.55
N THR A 7 17.90 2.45 18.73
CA THR A 7 17.03 1.27 18.86
C THR A 7 15.62 1.56 18.35
N LEU A 8 15.04 2.72 18.72
CA LEU A 8 13.74 3.15 18.22
C LEU A 8 13.76 3.34 16.71
N GLN A 9 14.82 3.96 16.17
CA GLN A 9 14.94 4.18 14.74
C GLN A 9 15.07 2.86 13.96
N ALA A 10 15.81 1.88 14.50
CA ALA A 10 15.90 0.55 13.91
C ALA A 10 14.55 -0.16 13.90
N PHE A 11 13.78 -0.06 14.99
CA PHE A 11 12.44 -0.63 15.07
C PHE A 11 11.47 0.01 14.07
N MET A 12 11.46 1.34 13.96
CA MET A 12 10.61 2.04 12.99
C MET A 12 10.92 1.61 11.54
N ARG A 13 12.21 1.47 11.19
CA ARG A 13 12.62 0.99 9.85
C ARG A 13 12.14 -0.44 9.58
N ASP A 14 12.20 -1.32 10.57
CA ASP A 14 11.72 -2.70 10.44
C ASP A 14 10.19 -2.75 10.27
N MET A 15 9.45 -1.94 11.03
CA MET A 15 8.00 -1.79 10.85
C MET A 15 7.66 -1.30 9.44
N ASP A 16 8.33 -0.25 8.97
CA ASP A 16 8.11 0.31 7.64
C ASP A 16 8.41 -0.71 6.53
N ALA A 17 9.49 -1.48 6.67
CA ALA A 17 9.86 -2.52 5.73
C ALA A 17 8.82 -3.65 5.68
N ARG A 18 8.29 -4.08 6.84
CA ARG A 18 7.23 -5.08 6.91
C ARG A 18 5.93 -4.58 6.29
N GLN A 19 5.56 -3.33 6.54
CA GLN A 19 4.39 -2.68 5.93
C GLN A 19 4.51 -2.64 4.41
N ALA A 20 5.66 -2.21 3.88
CA ALA A 20 5.93 -2.15 2.45
C ALA A 20 5.87 -3.55 1.80
N ALA A 21 6.43 -4.56 2.47
CA ALA A 21 6.38 -5.95 2.01
C ALA A 21 4.94 -6.50 1.98
N GLU A 22 4.12 -6.22 3.00
CA GLU A 22 2.74 -6.67 3.04
C GLU A 22 1.89 -5.98 1.97
N LEU A 23 2.05 -4.67 1.79
CA LEU A 23 1.38 -3.93 0.70
C LEU A 23 1.70 -4.54 -0.67
N ARG A 24 2.96 -4.88 -0.92
CA ARG A 24 3.40 -5.57 -2.15
C ARG A 24 2.73 -6.94 -2.28
N ALA A 25 2.66 -7.70 -1.19
CA ALA A 25 2.07 -9.04 -1.18
C ALA A 25 0.56 -8.98 -1.48
N THR A 26 -0.19 -8.13 -0.77
CA THR A 26 -1.62 -7.90 -1.02
C THR A 26 -1.89 -7.49 -2.46
N ARG A 27 -1.14 -6.50 -2.99
CA ARG A 27 -1.30 -6.07 -4.40
C ARG A 27 -1.12 -7.24 -5.37
N LYS A 28 -0.12 -8.09 -5.14
CA LYS A 28 0.15 -9.27 -5.97
C LYS A 28 -0.95 -10.33 -5.84
N ARG A 29 -1.48 -10.58 -4.62
CA ARG A 29 -2.62 -11.48 -4.41
C ARG A 29 -3.87 -11.02 -5.16
N LEU A 30 -4.09 -9.70 -5.23
CA LEU A 30 -5.14 -9.07 -6.03
C LEU A 30 -4.87 -9.07 -7.54
N GLY A 31 -3.72 -9.60 -8.01
CA GLY A 31 -3.38 -9.69 -9.42
C GLY A 31 -3.09 -8.33 -10.09
N LEU A 32 -2.79 -7.28 -9.32
CA LEU A 32 -2.61 -5.93 -9.84
C LEU A 32 -1.14 -5.62 -10.12
N LYS A 33 -0.85 -4.94 -11.24
CA LYS A 33 0.41 -4.22 -11.47
C LYS A 33 0.44 -2.93 -10.64
N GLN A 34 1.63 -2.37 -10.42
CA GLN A 34 1.78 -1.11 -9.67
C GLN A 34 1.00 0.05 -10.31
N ALA A 35 1.03 0.15 -11.64
CA ALA A 35 0.29 1.19 -12.38
C ALA A 35 -1.24 1.02 -12.25
N GLU A 36 -1.75 -0.21 -12.31
CA GLU A 36 -3.18 -0.49 -12.13
C GLU A 36 -3.62 -0.17 -10.71
N ALA A 37 -2.81 -0.53 -9.71
CA ALA A 37 -3.08 -0.18 -8.33
C ALA A 37 -3.05 1.35 -8.13
N ALA A 38 -2.09 2.05 -8.71
CA ALA A 38 -2.05 3.52 -8.67
C ALA A 38 -3.29 4.17 -9.31
N ALA A 39 -3.82 3.59 -10.39
CA ALA A 39 -5.04 4.07 -11.03
C ALA A 39 -6.29 3.82 -10.17
N ILE A 40 -6.35 2.69 -9.46
CA ILE A 40 -7.51 2.31 -8.62
C ILE A 40 -7.50 3.04 -7.28
N PHE A 41 -6.36 3.06 -6.59
CA PHE A 41 -6.23 3.57 -5.22
C PHE A 41 -5.74 5.02 -5.17
N GLY A 42 -5.31 5.58 -6.30
CA GLY A 42 -4.75 6.93 -6.39
C GLY A 42 -3.29 7.03 -5.90
N GLY A 43 -2.85 8.27 -5.66
CA GLY A 43 -1.47 8.59 -5.23
C GLY A 43 -0.49 8.89 -6.36
N GLY A 44 -0.94 8.87 -7.62
CA GLY A 44 -0.12 9.16 -8.80
C GLY A 44 0.67 7.95 -9.32
N ALA A 45 1.21 8.06 -10.52
CA ALA A 45 1.79 6.92 -11.27
C ALA A 45 2.88 6.14 -10.50
N ASN A 46 3.62 6.81 -9.61
CA ASN A 46 4.75 6.22 -8.88
C ASN A 46 4.40 5.78 -7.45
N ALA A 47 3.18 6.00 -6.96
CA ALA A 47 2.83 5.78 -5.55
C ALA A 47 3.19 4.37 -5.08
N PHE A 48 2.73 3.33 -5.78
CA PHE A 48 3.00 1.94 -5.39
C PHE A 48 4.49 1.56 -5.51
N SER A 49 5.26 2.20 -6.38
CA SER A 49 6.71 2.01 -6.42
C SER A 49 7.39 2.63 -5.19
N GLU A 50 6.98 3.83 -4.79
CA GLU A 50 7.50 4.51 -3.60
C GLU A 50 7.09 3.80 -2.30
N TYR A 51 5.84 3.32 -2.21
CA TYR A 51 5.32 2.59 -1.05
C TYR A 51 6.05 1.27 -0.85
N GLU A 52 6.20 0.47 -1.91
CA GLU A 52 6.87 -0.83 -1.82
C GLU A 52 8.37 -0.73 -1.54
N ARG A 53 8.96 0.45 -1.77
CA ARG A 53 10.36 0.75 -1.43
C ARG A 53 10.51 1.43 -0.06
N GLY A 54 9.41 1.73 0.63
CA GLY A 54 9.41 2.45 1.90
C GLY A 54 9.84 3.91 1.80
N ILE A 55 9.82 4.50 0.59
CA ILE A 55 10.18 5.92 0.38
C ILE A 55 9.08 6.85 0.87
N ARG A 56 7.83 6.42 0.66
CA ARG A 56 6.63 7.14 1.06
C ARG A 56 5.71 6.15 1.78
N GLN A 57 5.00 6.61 2.79
CA GLN A 57 3.96 5.81 3.44
C GLN A 57 2.62 6.00 2.73
N PRO A 58 1.85 4.93 2.47
CA PRO A 58 0.49 5.04 1.95
C PRO A 58 -0.45 5.65 3.01
N SER A 59 -1.58 6.20 2.57
CA SER A 59 -2.59 6.72 3.50
C SER A 59 -3.25 5.58 4.28
N LYS A 60 -3.73 5.88 5.49
CA LYS A 60 -4.48 4.92 6.31
C LYS A 60 -5.69 4.33 5.57
N SER A 61 -6.43 5.18 4.84
CA SER A 61 -7.61 4.74 4.08
C SER A 61 -7.25 3.75 2.97
N MET A 62 -6.13 3.95 2.28
CA MET A 62 -5.64 3.02 1.27
C MET A 62 -5.29 1.66 1.87
N LEU A 63 -4.59 1.65 3.01
CA LEU A 63 -4.24 0.42 3.71
C LEU A 63 -5.49 -0.36 4.15
N LEU A 64 -6.49 0.34 4.70
CA LEU A 64 -7.76 -0.27 5.10
C LEU A 64 -8.50 -0.87 3.90
N LEU A 65 -8.53 -0.16 2.76
CA LEU A 65 -9.17 -0.67 1.55
C LEU A 65 -8.42 -1.88 0.97
N LEU A 66 -7.08 -1.85 0.93
CA LEU A 66 -6.28 -3.00 0.51
C LEU A 66 -6.54 -4.22 1.41
N GLN A 67 -6.58 -4.03 2.73
CA GLN A 67 -6.89 -5.10 3.69
C GLN A 67 -8.34 -5.63 3.54
N LEU A 68 -9.29 -4.76 3.20
CA LEU A 68 -10.65 -5.17 2.90
C LEU A 68 -10.69 -6.05 1.65
N LEU A 69 -10.04 -5.61 0.57
CA LEU A 69 -9.97 -6.33 -0.70
C LEU A 69 -9.17 -7.62 -0.60
N ASP A 70 -8.17 -7.69 0.28
CA ASP A 70 -7.43 -8.93 0.52
C ASP A 70 -8.32 -10.02 1.12
N ARG A 71 -9.28 -9.64 1.97
CA ARG A 71 -10.29 -10.54 2.55
C ARG A 71 -11.47 -10.80 1.62
N HIS A 72 -11.77 -9.84 0.75
CA HIS A 72 -12.92 -9.83 -0.14
C HIS A 72 -12.50 -9.45 -1.57
N PRO A 73 -11.69 -10.29 -2.26
CA PRO A 73 -11.16 -9.96 -3.59
C PRO A 73 -12.24 -9.79 -4.66
N GLU A 74 -13.43 -10.36 -4.44
CA GLU A 74 -14.62 -10.20 -5.29
C GLU A 74 -15.06 -8.73 -5.44
N LEU A 75 -14.78 -7.88 -4.44
CA LEU A 75 -15.14 -6.46 -4.45
C LEU A 75 -14.23 -5.60 -5.34
N LEU A 76 -13.11 -6.15 -5.84
CA LEU A 76 -12.16 -5.40 -6.67
C LEU A 76 -12.80 -4.87 -7.96
N SER A 77 -13.75 -5.61 -8.54
CA SER A 77 -14.49 -5.19 -9.74
C SER A 77 -15.34 -3.95 -9.48
N GLU A 78 -16.02 -3.90 -8.33
CA GLU A 78 -16.84 -2.77 -7.89
C GLU A 78 -15.98 -1.54 -7.66
N VAL A 79 -14.86 -1.68 -6.93
CA VAL A 79 -13.92 -0.57 -6.69
C VAL A 79 -13.35 -0.03 -8.01
N ARG A 80 -13.00 -0.91 -8.96
CA ARG A 80 -12.54 -0.50 -10.29
C ARG A 80 -13.59 0.32 -11.04
N GLN A 81 -14.86 -0.08 -10.96
CA GLN A 81 -15.95 0.64 -11.60
C GLN A 81 -16.14 2.02 -10.96
N SER A 82 -16.12 2.11 -9.63
CA SER A 82 -16.22 3.39 -8.92
C SER A 82 -15.07 4.34 -9.25
N ALA A 83 -13.83 3.83 -9.40
CA ALA A 83 -12.67 4.64 -9.75
C ALA A 83 -12.79 5.28 -11.15
N GLN A 84 -13.46 4.61 -12.09
CA GLN A 84 -13.68 5.11 -13.46
C GLN A 84 -14.81 6.14 -13.56
N LEU A 85 -15.75 6.15 -12.62
CA LEU A 85 -16.87 7.09 -12.59
C LEU A 85 -16.48 8.47 -12.03
N GLY A 86 -15.31 8.58 -11.39
CA GLY A 86 -14.81 9.80 -10.75
C GLY A 86 -13.82 10.63 -11.59
N THR A 87 -13.56 10.23 -12.84
CA THR A 87 -12.77 10.97 -13.84
C THR A 87 -13.67 11.59 -14.90
#